data_AF-A0A091AU65-F1
#
_entry.id   AF-A0A091AU65-F1
#
_cell.length_a   1.000
_cell.length_b   1.000
_cell.length_c   1.000
_cell.angle_alpha   90.00
_cell.angle_beta   90.00
_cell.angle_gamma   90.00
#
_symmetry.space_group_name_H-M   'P 1'
#
loop_
_entity.id
_entity.type
_entity.pdbx_description
1 polymer ?
#
loop_
_entity_poly.entity_id
_entity_poly.type
_entity_poly.pdbx_seq_one_letter_code
_entity_poly.pdbx_strand_id
1 'polypeptide(L)'
;MTPVFRAASALALLLGLAACSDEAPAPPADENIVVTPPPAAGLDWSRCRLPGVALPVPGKLFVVDGGEPGELAEPGRETIRRVEVVVPGEVALLLTAPDASAWAVRVSPETKVTAIFASGDLPQRITGQGLGPSRLERSAAMGDACGRYWFAAEPGATLEEATQAVFGRRHDARYTLVAGQVIIGGSEFLPEPER
;
A
#
# COMPACT_ATOMS: atom_id res chain seq x y z
N MET A 1 -7.66 -53.53 -28.51
CA MET A 1 -7.76 -52.88 -29.83
C MET A 1 -6.88 -51.64 -29.81
N THR A 2 -5.76 -51.71 -30.52
CA THR A 2 -4.85 -50.65 -30.98
C THR A 2 -5.57 -49.65 -31.92
N PRO A 3 -5.06 -48.43 -32.24
CA PRO A 3 -3.66 -48.08 -32.59
C PRO A 3 -3.12 -46.83 -31.83
N VAL A 4 -1.83 -46.57 -31.56
CA VAL A 4 -0.55 -46.59 -32.31
C VAL A 4 -0.52 -45.65 -33.52
N PHE A 5 0.04 -44.44 -33.36
CA PHE A 5 0.66 -43.70 -34.46
C PHE A 5 2.00 -43.06 -34.04
N ARG A 6 3.03 -43.41 -34.83
CA ARG A 6 4.39 -42.86 -34.90
C ARG A 6 4.46 -41.76 -35.97
N ALA A 7 5.37 -40.80 -35.81
CA ALA A 7 6.26 -40.25 -36.86
C ALA A 7 7.11 -39.10 -36.24
N ALA A 8 8.43 -39.24 -36.09
CA ALA A 8 9.50 -38.97 -37.09
C ALA A 8 9.76 -37.45 -37.27
N SER A 9 10.82 -36.91 -36.66
CA SER A 9 12.18 -36.76 -37.19
C SER A 9 12.34 -35.68 -38.27
N ALA A 10 13.01 -34.58 -37.94
CA ALA A 10 13.76 -33.77 -38.91
C ALA A 10 14.91 -33.05 -38.20
N LEU A 11 16.07 -33.70 -38.23
CA LEU A 11 17.39 -33.18 -37.94
C LEU A 11 17.83 -32.34 -39.16
N ALA A 12 18.16 -31.07 -38.98
CA ALA A 12 18.82 -30.27 -40.02
C ALA A 12 20.06 -29.60 -39.41
N LEU A 13 21.19 -30.30 -39.55
CA LEU A 13 22.52 -29.69 -39.51
C LEU A 13 22.69 -28.82 -40.76
N LEU A 14 23.04 -27.55 -40.59
CA LEU A 14 23.73 -26.77 -41.62
C LEU A 14 24.93 -26.08 -40.99
N LEU A 15 26.09 -26.66 -41.29
CA LEU A 15 27.42 -26.09 -41.15
C LEU A 15 27.60 -24.97 -42.20
N GLY A 16 28.11 -23.82 -41.76
CA GLY A 16 28.59 -22.75 -42.62
C GLY A 16 29.78 -22.05 -41.98
N LEU A 17 30.98 -22.58 -42.23
CA LEU A 17 32.26 -21.91 -42.01
C LEU A 17 32.51 -20.91 -43.14
N ALA A 18 32.85 -19.66 -42.83
CA ALA A 18 33.99 -18.91 -43.41
C ALA A 18 33.93 -17.40 -43.09
N ALA A 19 34.97 -16.97 -42.39
CA ALA A 19 35.61 -15.66 -42.33
C ALA A 19 35.17 -14.54 -43.29
N CYS A 20 34.83 -13.39 -42.71
CA CYS A 20 35.37 -12.08 -43.12
C CYS A 20 35.53 -11.22 -41.85
N SER A 21 36.78 -10.98 -41.47
CA SER A 21 37.18 -9.95 -40.51
C SER A 21 37.15 -8.63 -41.27
N ASP A 22 36.15 -7.81 -40.98
CA ASP A 22 36.16 -6.38 -41.29
C ASP A 22 36.15 -5.67 -39.93
N GLU A 23 37.34 -5.26 -39.49
CA GLU A 23 37.54 -4.39 -38.33
C GLU A 23 37.00 -2.99 -38.71
N ALA A 24 35.69 -2.81 -38.52
CA ALA A 24 35.05 -1.52 -38.66
C ALA A 24 35.50 -0.59 -37.51
N PRO A 25 35.78 0.70 -37.79
CA PRO A 25 36.23 1.63 -36.77
C PRO A 25 35.19 1.76 -35.67
N ALA A 26 35.66 1.70 -34.42
CA ALA A 26 34.82 1.84 -33.23
C ALA A 26 33.93 3.09 -33.36
N PRO A 27 32.61 2.99 -33.14
CA PRO A 27 31.77 4.17 -33.05
C PRO A 27 32.32 5.05 -31.91
N PRO A 28 32.28 6.39 -32.06
CA PRO A 28 32.62 7.28 -30.95
C PRO A 28 31.78 6.85 -29.75
N ALA A 29 32.42 6.77 -28.59
CA ALA A 29 31.72 6.50 -27.34
C ALA A 29 30.55 7.48 -27.24
N ASP A 30 29.33 6.95 -27.36
CA ASP A 30 28.13 7.69 -26.99
C ASP A 30 28.41 8.16 -25.57
N GLU A 31 28.57 9.48 -25.40
CA GLU A 31 28.39 10.10 -24.11
C GLU A 31 27.03 9.62 -23.64
N ASN A 32 27.03 8.67 -22.71
CA ASN A 32 25.83 8.27 -22.00
C ASN A 32 25.33 9.56 -21.37
N ILE A 33 24.42 10.24 -22.07
CA ILE A 33 23.58 11.27 -21.50
C ILE A 33 22.86 10.50 -20.42
N VAL A 34 23.35 10.64 -19.19
CA VAL A 34 22.62 10.27 -17.99
C VAL A 34 21.43 11.21 -18.01
N VAL A 35 20.36 10.75 -18.67
CA VAL A 35 19.07 11.41 -18.62
C VAL A 35 18.65 11.25 -17.18
N THR A 36 19.01 12.24 -16.36
CA THR A 36 18.49 12.36 -15.01
C THR A 36 16.98 12.35 -15.16
N PRO A 37 16.27 11.30 -14.69
CA PRO A 37 14.83 11.28 -14.81
C PRO A 37 14.30 12.54 -14.12
N PRO A 38 13.27 13.20 -14.68
CA PRO A 38 12.68 14.35 -14.02
C PRO A 38 12.30 13.94 -12.60
N PRO A 39 12.47 14.84 -11.60
CA PRO A 39 12.04 14.54 -10.24
C PRO A 39 10.60 14.06 -10.30
N ALA A 40 10.32 12.91 -9.67
CA ALA A 40 8.98 12.35 -9.64
C ALA A 40 8.00 13.47 -9.26
N ALA A 41 7.01 13.73 -10.11
CA ALA A 41 6.02 14.75 -9.82
C ALA A 41 5.42 14.42 -8.45
N GLY A 42 5.57 15.34 -7.50
CA GLY A 42 5.10 15.14 -6.14
C GLY A 42 3.62 14.79 -6.10
N LEU A 43 3.21 14.04 -5.08
CA LEU A 43 1.82 13.62 -4.89
C LEU A 43 0.89 14.85 -4.75
N ASP A 44 -0.16 14.91 -5.58
CA ASP A 44 -1.23 15.90 -5.46
C ASP A 44 -2.15 15.56 -4.27
N TRP A 45 -1.77 16.06 -3.10
CA TRP A 45 -2.48 15.85 -1.84
C TRP A 45 -3.91 16.39 -1.81
N SER A 46 -4.30 17.28 -2.74
CA SER A 46 -5.66 17.80 -2.79
C SER A 46 -6.70 16.69 -3.02
N ARG A 47 -6.31 15.60 -3.69
CA ARG A 47 -7.14 14.42 -3.97
C ARG A 47 -7.22 13.43 -2.81
N CYS A 48 -6.34 13.60 -1.80
CA CYS A 48 -6.28 12.74 -0.62
C CYS A 48 -7.08 13.30 0.55
N ARG A 49 -7.76 14.45 0.37
CA ARG A 49 -8.52 15.10 1.44
C ARG A 49 -9.79 14.33 1.78
N LEU A 50 -10.02 14.16 3.07
CA LEU A 50 -11.26 13.61 3.60
C LEU A 50 -12.43 14.57 3.32
N PRO A 51 -13.54 14.10 2.73
CA PRO A 51 -14.67 14.96 2.41
C PRO A 51 -15.34 15.47 3.68
N GLY A 52 -15.65 16.77 3.71
CA GLY A 52 -16.39 17.40 4.81
C GLY A 52 -15.61 17.55 6.12
N VAL A 53 -14.29 17.37 6.11
CA VAL A 53 -13.44 17.48 7.30
C VAL A 53 -12.57 18.73 7.23
N ALA A 54 -12.57 19.52 8.30
CA ALA A 54 -11.63 20.63 8.47
C ALA A 54 -10.27 20.12 8.97
N LEU A 55 -9.18 20.69 8.46
CA LEU A 55 -7.83 20.41 8.92
C LEU A 55 -7.39 21.47 9.95
N PRO A 56 -6.66 21.09 11.02
CA PRO A 56 -6.30 19.74 11.39
C PRO A 56 -7.50 18.95 11.93
N VAL A 57 -7.51 17.64 11.67
CA VAL A 57 -8.57 16.75 12.16
C VAL A 57 -8.49 16.67 13.70
N PRO A 58 -9.61 16.86 14.40
CA PRO A 58 -9.62 16.84 15.87
C PRO A 58 -9.48 15.41 16.41
N GLY A 59 -8.97 15.31 17.65
CA GLY A 59 -8.80 14.06 18.37
C GLY A 59 -7.38 13.47 18.32
N LYS A 60 -7.27 12.18 18.65
CA LYS A 60 -6.05 11.38 18.52
C LYS A 60 -5.99 10.75 17.13
N LEU A 61 -4.84 10.84 16.46
CA LEU A 61 -4.62 10.21 15.16
C LEU A 61 -3.80 8.93 15.34
N PHE A 62 -4.39 7.78 15.02
CA PHE A 62 -3.70 6.50 15.05
C PHE A 62 -3.46 5.97 13.64
N VAL A 63 -2.26 5.43 13.42
CA VAL A 63 -1.93 4.70 12.20
C VAL A 63 -1.99 3.21 12.49
N VAL A 64 -2.65 2.47 11.63
CA VAL A 64 -2.77 1.01 11.71
C VAL A 64 -2.11 0.41 10.48
N ASP A 65 -1.01 -0.29 10.73
CA ASP A 65 -0.28 -1.08 9.75
C ASP A 65 -0.88 -2.49 9.67
N GLY A 66 -1.40 -2.84 8.49
CA GLY A 66 -1.85 -4.18 8.18
C GLY A 66 -0.70 -5.21 8.17
N GLY A 67 0.53 -4.76 7.93
CA GLY A 67 1.66 -5.63 7.69
C GLY A 67 1.51 -6.43 6.39
N GLU A 68 2.59 -7.14 6.08
CA GLU A 68 2.66 -8.00 4.90
C GLU A 68 1.60 -9.11 4.95
N PRO A 69 1.10 -9.55 3.78
CA PRO A 69 0.17 -10.67 3.71
C PRO A 69 0.85 -11.93 4.27
N GLY A 70 0.13 -12.71 5.08
CA GLY A 70 0.64 -13.99 5.58
C GLY A 70 0.85 -15.00 4.44
N GLU A 71 1.61 -16.06 4.69
CA GLU A 71 1.94 -17.09 3.67
C GLU A 71 0.70 -17.77 3.04
N LEU A 72 -0.43 -17.75 3.75
CA LEU A 72 -1.70 -18.33 3.31
C LEU A 72 -2.59 -17.31 2.57
N ALA A 73 -2.14 -16.07 2.37
CA ALA A 73 -2.89 -15.07 1.64
C ALA A 73 -2.87 -15.40 0.14
N GLU A 74 -4.06 -15.52 -0.44
CA GLU A 74 -4.22 -15.72 -1.88
C GLU A 74 -4.19 -14.35 -2.60
N PRO A 75 -3.39 -14.18 -3.65
CA PRO A 75 -3.37 -12.94 -4.42
C PRO A 75 -4.76 -12.56 -4.93
N GLY A 76 -5.16 -11.32 -4.72
CA GLY A 76 -6.47 -10.80 -5.14
C GLY A 76 -7.65 -11.24 -4.26
N ARG A 77 -7.44 -12.12 -3.28
CA ARG A 77 -8.43 -12.39 -2.25
C ARG A 77 -8.36 -11.29 -1.19
N GLU A 78 -9.53 -10.82 -0.79
CA GLU A 78 -9.64 -9.79 0.23
C GLU A 78 -9.40 -10.37 1.64
N THR A 79 -8.49 -9.73 2.39
CA THR A 79 -8.18 -10.04 3.78
C THR A 79 -9.06 -9.21 4.72
N ILE A 80 -9.66 -9.85 5.73
CA ILE A 80 -10.44 -9.14 6.76
C ILE A 80 -9.52 -8.75 7.91
N ARG A 81 -9.43 -7.44 8.18
CA ARG A 81 -8.57 -6.83 9.19
C ARG A 81 -9.42 -6.19 10.29
N ARG A 82 -9.27 -6.62 11.53
CA ARG A 82 -10.10 -6.16 12.66
C ARG A 82 -9.40 -5.05 13.44
N VAL A 83 -10.08 -3.93 13.63
CA VAL A 83 -9.57 -2.80 14.42
C VAL A 83 -10.58 -2.50 15.51
N GLU A 84 -10.18 -2.68 16.77
CA GLU A 84 -11.00 -2.30 17.92
C GLU A 84 -10.42 -1.04 18.57
N VAL A 85 -11.24 -0.01 18.73
CA VAL A 85 -10.83 1.28 19.29
C VAL A 85 -11.54 1.50 20.63
N VAL A 86 -10.75 1.52 21.69
CA VAL A 86 -11.20 1.71 23.08
C VAL A 86 -10.51 2.95 23.66
N VAL A 87 -10.59 4.07 22.93
CA VAL A 87 -9.95 5.34 23.32
C VAL A 87 -11.04 6.39 23.53
N PRO A 88 -11.26 6.87 24.76
CA PRO A 88 -12.27 7.89 25.02
C PRO A 88 -11.99 9.18 24.24
N GLY A 89 -13.04 9.77 23.68
CA GLY A 89 -12.99 11.04 22.96
C GLY A 89 -12.87 10.89 21.44
N GLU A 90 -12.34 11.92 20.79
CA GLU A 90 -12.26 11.99 19.34
C GLU A 90 -11.04 11.23 18.79
N VAL A 91 -11.27 10.43 17.74
CA VAL A 91 -10.24 9.60 17.10
C VAL A 91 -10.30 9.70 15.58
N ALA A 92 -9.13 9.84 14.96
CA ALA A 92 -8.92 9.70 13.53
C ALA A 92 -8.03 8.48 13.25
N LEU A 93 -8.28 7.78 12.15
CA LEU A 93 -7.56 6.56 11.77
C LEU A 93 -6.97 6.67 10.36
N LEU A 94 -5.70 6.33 10.23
CA LEU A 94 -5.08 5.95 8.96
C LEU A 94 -4.89 4.42 8.97
N LEU A 95 -5.53 3.72 8.04
CA LEU A 95 -5.44 2.27 7.90
C LEU A 95 -4.65 1.97 6.62
N THR A 96 -3.62 1.14 6.67
CA THR A 96 -2.83 0.84 5.48
C THR A 96 -2.36 -0.59 5.39
N ALA A 97 -2.40 -1.16 4.18
CA ALA A 97 -1.97 -2.53 3.91
C ALA A 97 -1.55 -2.68 2.43
N PRO A 98 -0.62 -3.59 2.10
CA PRO A 98 -0.24 -3.85 0.70
C PRO A 98 -1.31 -4.66 -0.06
N ASP A 99 -2.09 -5.49 0.61
CA ASP A 99 -3.09 -6.37 0.01
C ASP A 99 -4.53 -5.84 0.06
N ALA A 100 -5.40 -6.48 -0.72
CA ALA A 100 -6.82 -6.16 -0.77
C ALA A 100 -7.41 -6.39 0.62
N SER A 101 -7.98 -5.35 1.24
CA SER A 101 -8.29 -5.38 2.67
C SER A 101 -9.68 -4.81 2.98
N ALA A 102 -10.46 -5.60 3.73
CA ALA A 102 -11.68 -5.15 4.40
C ALA A 102 -11.38 -4.86 5.87
N TRP A 103 -11.37 -3.58 6.22
CA TRP A 103 -11.17 -3.08 7.58
C TRP A 103 -12.48 -3.11 8.35
N ALA A 104 -12.60 -4.04 9.29
CA ALA A 104 -13.72 -4.15 10.22
C ALA A 104 -13.41 -3.35 11.49
N VAL A 105 -13.88 -2.10 11.52
CA VAL A 105 -13.64 -1.17 12.62
C VAL A 105 -14.78 -1.24 13.64
N ARG A 106 -14.43 -1.52 14.89
CA ARG A 106 -15.33 -1.50 16.06
C ARG A 106 -14.85 -0.40 17.00
N VAL A 107 -15.78 0.41 17.48
CA VAL A 107 -15.49 1.55 18.35
C VAL A 107 -16.23 1.38 19.67
N SER A 108 -15.60 1.74 20.78
CA SER A 108 -16.26 1.76 22.07
C SER A 108 -17.32 2.88 22.12
N PRO A 109 -18.32 2.80 23.01
CA PRO A 109 -19.35 3.84 23.14
C PRO A 109 -18.81 5.24 23.48
N GLU A 110 -17.62 5.30 24.09
CA GLU A 110 -16.94 6.54 24.49
C GLU A 110 -16.02 7.11 23.39
N THR A 111 -15.82 6.35 22.31
CA THR A 111 -15.00 6.74 21.16
C THR A 111 -15.86 7.39 20.10
N LYS A 112 -15.48 8.59 19.64
CA LYS A 112 -16.07 9.27 18.49
C LYS A 112 -15.07 9.29 17.35
N VAL A 113 -15.34 8.53 16.29
CA VAL A 113 -14.51 8.58 15.08
C VAL A 113 -14.82 9.85 14.29
N THR A 114 -13.81 10.69 14.09
CA THR A 114 -13.89 11.95 13.35
C THR A 114 -13.47 11.79 11.88
N ALA A 115 -12.56 10.86 11.59
CA ALA A 115 -12.14 10.52 10.23
C ALA A 115 -11.52 9.13 10.12
N ILE A 116 -11.70 8.47 8.97
CA ILE A 116 -10.96 7.25 8.60
C ILE A 116 -10.46 7.36 7.17
N PHE A 117 -9.16 7.16 6.97
CA PHE A 117 -8.55 7.01 5.65
C PHE A 117 -7.94 5.62 5.52
N ALA A 118 -8.44 4.80 4.59
CA ALA A 118 -7.86 3.51 4.24
C ALA A 118 -7.12 3.60 2.91
N SER A 119 -5.85 3.18 2.90
CA SER A 119 -4.92 3.33 1.78
C SER A 119 -4.06 2.09 1.60
N GLY A 120 -3.93 1.59 0.37
CA GLY A 120 -3.10 0.42 0.10
C GLY A 120 -2.78 0.25 -1.37
N ASP A 121 -1.97 -0.74 -1.71
CA ASP A 121 -1.61 -0.98 -3.12
C ASP A 121 -2.75 -1.68 -3.86
N LEU A 122 -3.48 -2.56 -3.16
CA LEU A 122 -4.70 -3.22 -3.63
C LEU A 122 -5.97 -2.61 -3.01
N PRO A 123 -7.19 -2.93 -3.51
CA PRO A 123 -8.43 -2.32 -3.05
C PRO A 123 -8.65 -2.36 -1.54
N GLN A 124 -9.07 -1.22 -0.97
CA GLN A 124 -9.32 -1.04 0.45
C GLN A 124 -10.81 -0.80 0.68
N ARG A 125 -11.39 -1.39 1.72
CA ARG A 125 -12.79 -1.16 2.11
C ARG A 125 -12.92 -0.98 3.63
N ILE A 126 -13.69 0.00 4.06
CA ILE A 126 -13.97 0.31 5.46
C ILE A 126 -15.38 -0.17 5.81
N THR A 127 -15.49 -0.98 6.86
CA THR A 127 -16.75 -1.50 7.38
C THR A 127 -16.82 -1.32 8.89
N GLY A 128 -18.03 -1.14 9.43
CA GLY A 128 -18.24 -0.94 10.87
C GLY A 128 -19.42 -0.02 11.17
N GLN A 129 -19.79 0.06 12.44
CA GLN A 129 -20.84 0.94 12.94
C GLN A 129 -20.22 2.14 13.67
N GLY A 130 -20.93 3.27 13.70
CA GLY A 130 -20.47 4.46 14.44
C GLY A 130 -19.27 5.20 13.83
N LEU A 131 -18.91 4.91 12.58
CA LEU A 131 -17.69 5.46 11.94
C LEU A 131 -17.85 6.88 11.37
N GLY A 132 -19.06 7.43 11.40
CA GLY A 132 -19.36 8.74 10.80
C GLY A 132 -19.29 8.78 9.26
N PRO A 133 -19.53 9.96 8.67
CA PRO A 133 -19.54 10.14 7.21
C PRO A 133 -18.14 10.35 6.61
N SER A 134 -17.17 10.76 7.41
CA SER A 134 -15.84 11.20 6.98
C SER A 134 -14.90 10.01 6.78
N ARG A 135 -15.11 9.30 5.67
CA ARG A 135 -14.37 8.10 5.30
C ARG A 135 -13.82 8.23 3.90
N LEU A 136 -12.61 7.73 3.69
CA LEU A 136 -11.95 7.73 2.39
C LEU A 136 -11.24 6.39 2.18
N GLU A 137 -11.46 5.78 1.02
CA GLU A 137 -10.84 4.53 0.58
C GLU A 137 -10.07 4.82 -0.70
N ARG A 138 -8.77 4.48 -0.75
CA ARG A 138 -7.92 4.69 -1.92
C ARG A 138 -7.03 3.48 -2.16
N SER A 139 -6.79 3.16 -3.42
CA SER A 139 -5.83 2.11 -3.77
C SER A 139 -5.04 2.38 -5.05
N ALA A 140 -3.77 1.98 -5.08
CA ALA A 140 -2.91 2.16 -6.25
C ALA A 140 -3.47 1.40 -7.46
N ALA A 141 -3.99 0.20 -7.23
CA ALA A 141 -4.63 -0.64 -8.23
C ALA A 141 -5.85 0.02 -8.92
N MET A 142 -6.44 1.04 -8.31
CA MET A 142 -7.53 1.84 -8.89
C MET A 142 -7.05 3.14 -9.56
N GLY A 143 -5.73 3.34 -9.67
CA GLY A 143 -5.14 4.55 -10.25
C GLY A 143 -5.15 5.75 -9.29
N ASP A 144 -5.43 5.55 -8.00
CA ASP A 144 -5.39 6.62 -7.01
C ASP A 144 -3.97 6.81 -6.48
N ALA A 145 -3.38 7.97 -6.75
CA ALA A 145 -2.04 8.32 -6.26
C ALA A 145 -1.95 8.38 -4.72
N CYS A 146 -3.09 8.58 -4.04
CA CYS A 146 -3.20 8.54 -2.58
C CYS A 146 -3.32 7.13 -2.02
N GLY A 147 -3.60 6.13 -2.87
CA GLY A 147 -3.75 4.75 -2.46
C GLY A 147 -2.41 4.06 -2.58
N ARG A 148 -1.69 3.94 -1.47
CA ARG A 148 -0.48 3.13 -1.39
C ARG A 148 -0.26 2.60 0.00
N TYR A 149 0.57 1.57 0.11
CA TYR A 149 1.06 1.09 1.38
C TYR A 149 2.19 1.99 1.91
N TRP A 150 1.92 2.70 3.01
CA TRP A 150 2.82 3.76 3.52
C TRP A 150 4.06 3.24 4.26
N PHE A 151 4.15 1.94 4.48
CA PHE A 151 5.30 1.29 5.12
C PHE A 151 6.20 0.55 4.12
N ALA A 152 5.86 0.57 2.83
CA ALA A 152 6.76 0.06 1.79
C ALA A 152 8.05 0.90 1.72
N ALA A 153 9.19 0.25 1.50
CA ALA A 153 10.50 0.90 1.34
C ALA A 153 10.68 1.55 -0.05
N GLU A 154 9.63 2.18 -0.58
CA GLU A 154 9.65 2.77 -1.92
C GLU A 154 9.98 4.26 -1.90
N PRO A 155 10.61 4.79 -2.97
CA PRO A 155 10.77 6.23 -3.14
C PRO A 155 9.40 6.93 -3.24
N GLY A 156 9.26 8.07 -2.56
CA GLY A 156 8.07 8.92 -2.60
C GLY A 156 7.67 9.47 -1.24
N ALA A 157 6.39 9.79 -1.09
CA ALA A 157 5.86 10.37 0.14
C ALA A 157 5.91 9.41 1.33
N THR A 158 6.34 9.92 2.49
CA THR A 158 6.42 9.15 3.74
C THR A 158 5.08 9.10 4.46
N LEU A 159 4.99 8.24 5.49
CA LEU A 159 3.85 8.20 6.40
C LEU A 159 3.59 9.57 7.06
N GLU A 160 4.64 10.28 7.47
CA GLU A 160 4.54 11.60 8.09
C GLU A 160 3.97 12.62 7.12
N GLU A 161 4.42 12.60 5.86
CA GLU A 161 3.86 13.46 4.81
C GLU A 161 2.38 13.13 4.56
N ALA A 162 2.02 11.85 4.51
CA ALA A 162 0.64 11.41 4.34
C ALA A 162 -0.25 11.87 5.49
N THR A 163 0.19 11.68 6.73
CA THR A 163 -0.59 12.11 7.91
C THR A 163 -0.72 13.64 7.96
N GLN A 164 0.36 14.37 7.67
CA GLN A 164 0.35 15.82 7.62
C GLN A 164 -0.60 16.35 6.52
N ALA A 165 -0.60 15.73 5.34
CA ALA A 165 -1.42 16.18 4.22
C ALA A 165 -2.90 15.83 4.36
N VAL A 166 -3.22 14.61 4.81
CA VAL A 166 -4.59 14.09 4.90
C VAL A 166 -5.29 14.57 6.17
N PHE A 167 -4.56 14.62 7.30
CA PHE A 167 -5.12 14.95 8.60
C PHE A 167 -4.67 16.31 9.14
N GLY A 168 -3.73 16.99 8.47
CA GLY A 168 -3.23 18.30 8.89
C GLY A 168 -2.25 18.23 10.06
N ARG A 169 -1.81 17.04 10.47
CA ARG A 169 -0.98 16.81 11.66
C ARG A 169 -0.26 15.47 11.60
N ARG A 170 0.79 15.32 12.42
CA ARG A 170 1.43 14.02 12.69
C ARG A 170 0.51 13.10 13.49
N HIS A 171 0.74 11.79 13.35
CA HIS A 171 0.06 10.77 14.12
C HIS A 171 0.55 10.74 15.58
N ASP A 172 -0.34 10.33 16.49
CA ASP A 172 -0.08 10.21 17.92
C ASP A 172 0.52 8.85 18.29
N ALA A 173 0.16 7.78 17.57
CA ALA A 173 0.75 6.45 17.73
C ALA A 173 0.54 5.57 16.48
N ARG A 174 1.42 4.58 16.32
CA ARG A 174 1.35 3.52 15.31
C ARG A 174 1.03 2.19 16.00
N TYR A 175 0.21 1.38 15.34
CA TYR A 175 -0.05 0.00 15.71
C TYR A 175 0.13 -0.91 14.51
N THR A 176 0.62 -2.13 14.75
CA THR A 176 0.72 -3.18 13.73
C THR A 176 -0.26 -4.29 14.05
N LEU A 177 -0.95 -4.79 13.03
CA LEU A 177 -1.85 -5.92 13.19
C LEU A 177 -1.07 -7.17 13.61
N VAL A 178 -1.63 -7.90 14.56
CA VAL A 178 -1.15 -9.22 14.97
C VAL A 178 -2.27 -10.22 14.75
N ALA A 179 -2.01 -11.27 13.97
CA ALA A 179 -3.00 -12.28 13.59
C ALA A 179 -4.31 -11.67 13.00
N GLY A 180 -4.18 -10.62 12.19
CA GLY A 180 -5.33 -9.98 11.51
C GLY A 180 -6.16 -9.06 12.41
N GLN A 181 -5.69 -8.73 13.61
CA GLN A 181 -6.41 -7.85 14.54
C GLN A 181 -5.49 -6.87 15.28
N VAL A 182 -6.07 -5.77 15.74
CA VAL A 182 -5.43 -4.79 16.63
C VAL A 182 -6.46 -4.19 17.59
N ILE A 183 -6.03 -3.92 18.82
CA ILE A 183 -6.81 -3.22 19.84
C ILE A 183 -6.07 -1.95 20.24
N ILE A 184 -6.68 -0.79 19.98
CA ILE A 184 -6.15 0.54 20.30
C ILE A 184 -6.74 0.99 21.63
N GLY A 185 -5.88 1.38 22.58
CA GLY A 185 -6.31 1.79 23.92
C GLY A 185 -6.55 0.64 24.90
N GLY A 186 -6.32 -0.62 24.49
CA GLY A 186 -6.32 -1.76 25.39
C GLY A 186 -5.06 -1.80 26.27
N SER A 187 -5.17 -2.33 27.49
CA SER A 187 -4.07 -2.50 28.43
C SER A 187 -3.01 -3.54 28.00
N GLU A 188 -3.24 -4.24 26.88
CA GLU A 188 -2.49 -5.44 26.49
C GLU A 188 -1.49 -5.20 25.34
N PHE A 189 -1.47 -3.99 24.76
CA PHE A 189 -0.50 -3.61 23.74
C PHE A 189 0.31 -2.40 24.20
N LEU A 190 1.56 -2.65 24.60
CA LEU A 190 2.56 -1.59 24.72
C LEU A 190 3.01 -1.21 23.29
N PRO A 191 2.82 0.04 22.85
CA PRO A 191 3.36 0.48 21.56
C PRO A 191 4.88 0.32 21.56
N GLU A 192 5.46 -0.11 20.44
CA GLU A 192 6.92 -0.04 20.27
C GLU A 192 7.37 1.43 20.37
N PRO A 193 8.38 1.75 21.19
CA PRO A 193 8.89 3.11 21.24
C PRO A 193 9.54 3.46 19.89
N GLU A 194 9.18 4.63 19.33
CA GLU A 194 9.90 5.24 18.20
C GLU A 194 11.39 5.32 18.57
N ARG A 195 12.26 4.72 17.73
CA ARG A 195 13.72 4.84 17.83
C ARG A 195 14.22 6.00 16.97
#